data_AF-A0A0S8BJT4-F1
#
_entry.id   AF-A0A0S8BJT4-F1
#
_cell.length_a   1.000
_cell.length_b   1.000
_cell.length_c   1.000
_cell.angle_alpha   90.00
_cell.angle_beta   90.00
_cell.angle_gamma   90.00
#
_symmetry.space_group_name_H-M   'P 1'
#
loop_
_entity.id
_entity.type
_entity.pdbx_description
1 polymer ?
#
loop_
_entity_poly.entity_id
_entity_poly.type
_entity_poly.pdbx_seq_one_letter_code
_entity_poly.pdbx_strand_id
1 'polypeptide(L)'
;MLYCGDGSLYTGITTDLQRRVTEHNEAKSGARYTRARRPVSLAWFEQCACRSDASVREAEIKKLDRQQKKLLITASWKENKSAFKKAGADQTILGNL
;
A
#
# COMPACT_ATOMS: atom_id res chain seq x y z
N MET A 1 0.72 0.86 1.59
CA MET A 1 -0.46 1.20 0.78
C MET A 1 -0.76 0.05 -0.15
N LEU A 2 -2.00 -0.42 -0.15
CA LEU A 2 -2.50 -1.48 -1.02
C LEU A 2 -3.33 -0.86 -2.15
N TYR A 3 -3.19 -1.42 -3.35
CA TYR A 3 -4.08 -1.17 -4.48
C TYR A 3 -5.13 -2.27 -4.50
N CYS A 4 -6.40 -1.90 -4.55
CA CYS A 4 -7.52 -2.82 -4.57
C CYS A 4 -7.97 -3.12 -6.01
N GLY A 5 -8.69 -4.22 -6.19
CA GLY A 5 -9.19 -4.66 -7.50
C GLY A 5 -10.18 -3.70 -8.16
N ASP A 6 -10.81 -2.81 -7.38
CA ASP A 6 -11.67 -1.73 -7.88
C ASP A 6 -10.90 -0.44 -8.23
N GLY A 7 -9.56 -0.47 -8.15
CA GLY A 7 -8.71 0.68 -8.39
C GLY A 7 -8.61 1.66 -7.22
N SER A 8 -9.24 1.38 -6.07
CA SER A 8 -9.08 2.18 -4.85
C SER A 8 -7.73 1.94 -4.18
N LEU A 9 -7.33 2.89 -3.32
CA LEU A 9 -6.09 2.81 -2.54
C LEU A 9 -6.40 2.72 -1.06
N TYR A 10 -5.89 1.67 -0.40
CA TYR A 10 -6.02 1.47 1.03
C TYR A 10 -4.70 1.73 1.76
N THR A 11 -4.74 2.59 2.78
CA THR A 11 -3.54 2.99 3.54
C THR A 11 -3.60 2.42 4.95
N GLY A 12 -2.48 1.87 5.40
CA GLY A 12 -2.25 1.63 6.82
C GLY A 12 -0.88 1.02 7.13
N ILE A 13 -0.61 0.83 8.42
CA ILE A 13 0.69 0.44 8.96
C ILE A 13 0.81 -1.07 9.16
N THR A 14 2.01 -1.62 8.96
CA THR A 14 2.29 -3.03 9.27
C THR A 14 3.76 -3.21 9.58
N THR A 15 4.09 -4.24 10.35
CA THR A 15 5.46 -4.71 10.54
C THR A 15 5.86 -5.76 9.50
N ASP A 16 4.88 -6.30 8.77
CA ASP A 16 5.07 -7.34 7.76
C ASP A 16 4.16 -7.05 6.54
N LEU A 17 4.79 -6.77 5.40
CA LEU A 17 4.10 -6.43 4.16
C LEU A 17 3.45 -7.65 3.51
N GLN A 18 4.14 -8.78 3.47
CA GLN A 18 3.64 -10.01 2.84
C GLN A 18 2.44 -10.54 3.61
N ARG A 19 2.57 -10.67 4.94
CA ARG A 19 1.45 -11.07 5.81
C ARG A 19 0.25 -10.16 5.60
N ARG A 20 0.46 -8.85 5.52
CA ARG A 20 -0.64 -7.89 5.33
C ARG A 20 -1.35 -8.08 3.99
N VAL A 21 -0.62 -8.30 2.90
CA VAL A 21 -1.23 -8.57 1.58
C VAL A 21 -2.06 -9.86 1.64
N THR A 22 -1.50 -10.94 2.19
CA THR A 22 -2.21 -12.22 2.36
C THR A 22 -3.47 -12.08 3.21
N GLU A 23 -3.38 -11.43 4.38
CA GLU A 23 -4.53 -11.20 5.26
C GLU A 23 -5.65 -10.41 4.58
N HIS A 24 -5.30 -9.42 3.73
CA HIS A 24 -6.30 -8.60 3.05
C HIS A 24 -6.92 -9.31 1.84
N ASN A 25 -6.27 -10.33 1.27
CA ASN A 25 -6.78 -11.17 0.20
C ASN A 25 -7.58 -12.38 0.69
N GLU A 26 -7.15 -13.04 1.76
CA GLU A 26 -7.63 -14.38 2.11
C GLU A 26 -8.41 -14.37 3.43
N ALA A 27 -7.90 -13.66 4.44
CA ALA A 27 -8.37 -13.83 5.81
C ALA A 27 -9.62 -12.98 6.14
N LYS A 28 -10.35 -13.39 7.20
CA LYS A 28 -11.38 -12.53 7.84
C LYS A 28 -10.76 -11.34 8.59
N SER A 29 -9.48 -11.43 8.95
CA SER A 29 -8.73 -10.39 9.70
C SER A 29 -8.31 -9.19 8.85
N GLY A 30 -8.40 -9.28 7.52
CA GLY A 30 -8.24 -8.13 6.64
C GLY A 30 -9.32 -7.06 6.89
N ALA A 31 -9.01 -5.81 6.56
CA ALA A 31 -9.95 -4.71 6.77
C ALA A 31 -11.28 -4.97 6.04
N ARG A 32 -12.41 -4.66 6.70
CA ARG A 32 -13.76 -4.77 6.10
C ARG A 32 -13.84 -4.05 4.74
N TYR A 33 -13.13 -2.93 4.61
CA TYR A 33 -13.07 -2.15 3.38
C TYR A 33 -12.49 -2.94 2.19
N THR A 34 -11.39 -3.66 2.39
CA THR A 34 -10.71 -4.38 1.30
C THR A 34 -11.38 -5.71 0.98
N ARG A 35 -12.13 -6.31 1.91
CA ARG A 35 -12.81 -7.61 1.70
C ARG A 35 -13.69 -7.65 0.44
N ALA A 36 -14.40 -6.57 0.15
CA ALA A 36 -15.26 -6.46 -1.04
C ALA A 36 -14.51 -5.97 -2.31
N ARG A 37 -13.20 -5.71 -2.21
CA ARG A 37 -12.38 -5.07 -3.25
C ARG A 37 -11.11 -5.87 -3.55
N ARG A 38 -11.17 -7.18 -3.30
CA ARG A 38 -10.11 -8.13 -3.61
C ARG A 38 -10.07 -8.39 -5.12
N PRO A 39 -8.92 -8.81 -5.69
CA PRO A 39 -7.63 -8.95 -5.01
C PRO A 39 -7.02 -7.59 -4.66
N VAL A 40 -6.13 -7.57 -3.68
CA VAL A 40 -5.31 -6.41 -3.33
C VAL A 40 -3.84 -6.74 -3.58
N SER A 41 -3.09 -5.73 -4.00
CA SER A 41 -1.66 -5.83 -4.28
C SER A 41 -0.90 -4.72 -3.55
N LEU A 42 0.38 -4.95 -3.23
CA LEU A 42 1.22 -3.92 -2.61
C LEU A 42 1.61 -2.86 -3.66
N ALA A 43 1.18 -1.61 -3.44
CA ALA A 43 1.47 -0.50 -4.34
C ALA A 43 2.64 0.36 -3.84
N TRP A 44 2.71 0.60 -2.53
CA TRP A 44 3.73 1.45 -1.92
C TRP A 44 3.96 1.11 -0.45
N PHE A 45 5.17 1.34 0.07
CA PHE A 45 5.50 1.24 1.48
C PHE A 45 6.59 2.25 1.84
N GLU A 46 6.69 2.56 3.12
CA GLU A 46 7.76 3.37 3.72
C GLU A 46 8.07 2.74 5.08
N GLN A 47 9.36 2.67 5.42
CA GLN A 47 9.80 2.20 6.72
C GLN A 47 9.87 3.40 7.67
N CYS A 48 9.34 3.22 8.88
CA CYS A 48 9.36 4.23 9.93
C CYS A 48 10.10 3.67 11.15
N ALA A 49 10.71 4.54 11.96
CA ALA A 49 11.54 4.12 13.10
C ALA A 49 10.71 3.45 14.20
N CYS A 50 9.48 3.92 14.44
CA CYS A 50 8.58 3.32 15.42
C CYS A 50 7.11 3.36 14.99
N ARG A 51 6.25 2.70 15.78
CA ARG A 51 4.79 2.67 15.55
C ARG A 51 4.19 4.08 15.57
N SER A 52 4.65 4.97 16.45
CA SER A 52 4.13 6.33 16.56
C SER A 52 4.39 7.12 15.28
N ASP A 53 5.61 7.07 14.74
CA ASP A 53 5.97 7.71 13.47
C ASP A 53 5.15 7.13 12.33
N ALA A 54 4.99 5.80 12.29
CA ALA A 54 4.18 5.14 11.28
C ALA A 54 2.71 5.60 11.32
N SER A 55 2.14 5.81 12.52
CA SER A 55 0.77 6.30 12.69
C SER A 55 0.62 7.76 12.27
N VAL A 56 1.59 8.63 12.57
CA VAL A 56 1.61 10.02 12.09
C VAL A 56 1.67 10.04 10.57
N ARG A 57 2.60 9.28 9.99
CA ARG A 57 2.78 9.16 8.54
C ARG A 57 1.54 8.60 7.85
N GLU A 58 0.90 7.59 8.43
CA GLU A 58 -0.38 7.06 7.94
C GLU A 58 -1.46 8.15 7.89
N ALA A 59 -1.56 8.99 8.92
CA ALA A 59 -2.55 10.06 8.98
C ALA A 59 -2.28 11.14 7.90
N GLU A 60 -1.03 11.51 7.67
CA GLU A 60 -0.65 12.40 6.57
C GLU A 60 -1.04 11.82 5.21
N ILE A 61 -0.69 10.56 4.95
CA ILE A 61 -0.99 9.90 3.69
C ILE A 61 -2.51 9.77 3.50
N LYS A 62 -3.28 9.54 4.57
CA LYS A 62 -4.75 9.50 4.49
C LYS A 62 -5.34 10.83 4.02
N LYS A 63 -4.75 11.97 4.41
CA LYS A 63 -5.16 13.32 3.98
C LYS A 63 -4.85 13.61 2.51
N LEU A 64 -3.87 12.92 1.93
CA LEU A 64 -3.54 13.09 0.51
C LEU A 64 -4.72 12.70 -0.38
N ASP A 65 -4.94 13.48 -1.42
CA ASP A 65 -5.90 13.13 -2.46
C ASP A 65 -5.40 11.94 -3.32
N ARG A 66 -6.24 11.49 -4.24
CA ARG A 66 -5.91 10.36 -5.12
C ARG A 66 -4.69 10.63 -6.01
N GLN A 67 -4.55 11.85 -6.54
CA GLN A 67 -3.44 12.21 -7.44
C GLN A 67 -2.12 12.29 -6.70
N GLN A 68 -2.12 12.89 -5.51
CA GLN A 68 -0.94 12.95 -4.63
C GLN A 68 -0.47 11.54 -4.24
N LYS A 69 -1.39 10.62 -3.94
CA LYS A 69 -1.04 9.21 -3.66
C LYS A 69 -0.43 8.53 -4.88
N LYS A 70 -0.98 8.74 -6.08
CA LYS A 70 -0.42 8.20 -7.33
C LYS A 70 0.99 8.72 -7.59
N LEU A 71 1.20 10.03 -7.41
CA LEU A 71 2.53 10.65 -7.55
C LEU A 71 3.52 10.05 -6.55
N LEU A 72 3.12 9.89 -5.28
CA LEU A 72 3.94 9.27 -4.25
C LEU A 72 4.37 7.84 -4.65
N ILE A 73 3.43 7.03 -5.14
CA ILE A 73 3.73 5.67 -5.61
C ILE A 73 4.72 5.73 -6.78
N THR A 74 4.40 6.48 -7.83
CA THR A 74 5.20 6.53 -9.06
C THR A 74 6.61 7.09 -8.83
N ALA A 75 6.75 8.15 -8.03
CA ALA A 75 8.05 8.70 -7.68
C ALA A 75 8.91 7.70 -6.91
N SER A 76 8.34 7.06 -5.88
CA SER A 76 9.07 6.06 -5.07
C SER A 76 9.54 4.86 -5.89
N TRP A 77 8.74 4.42 -6.86
CA TRP A 77 9.12 3.34 -7.78
C TRP A 77 10.28 3.72 -8.70
N LYS A 78 10.34 4.97 -9.16
CA LYS A 78 11.46 5.48 -9.97
C LYS A 78 12.75 5.51 -9.16
N GLU A 79 12.66 5.94 -7.91
CA GLU A 79 13.81 6.09 -7.03
C GLU A 79 14.33 4.75 -6.48
N ASN A 80 13.44 3.80 -6.17
CA ASN A 80 13.82 2.63 -5.37
C ASN A 80 13.24 1.29 -5.88
N LYS A 81 13.25 1.10 -7.20
CA LYS A 81 12.65 -0.07 -7.88
C LYS A 81 13.06 -1.43 -7.30
N SER A 82 14.33 -1.61 -6.93
CA SER A 82 14.85 -2.87 -6.38
C SER A 82 14.21 -3.22 -5.04
N ALA A 83 14.03 -2.25 -4.15
CA ALA A 83 13.38 -2.42 -2.86
C ALA A 83 11.90 -2.81 -3.03
N PHE A 84 11.18 -2.14 -3.94
CA PHE A 84 9.78 -2.46 -4.24
C PHE A 84 9.60 -3.87 -4.81
N LYS A 85 10.46 -4.28 -5.75
CA LYS A 85 10.46 -5.65 -6.26
C LYS A 85 10.71 -6.67 -5.15
N LYS A 86 11.71 -6.42 -4.29
CA LYS A 86 12.03 -7.32 -3.16
C LYS A 86 10.88 -7.44 -2.16
N ALA A 87 10.14 -6.36 -1.94
CA ALA A 87 8.97 -6.32 -1.07
C ALA A 87 7.72 -6.99 -1.68
N GLY A 88 7.79 -7.48 -2.92
CA GLY A 88 6.65 -8.10 -3.62
C GLY A 88 5.63 -7.08 -4.12
N ALA A 89 6.02 -5.82 -4.32
CA ALA A 89 5.16 -4.82 -4.93
C ALA A 89 4.97 -5.12 -6.42
N ASP A 90 3.75 -4.95 -6.90
CA ASP A 90 3.37 -5.30 -8.27
C ASP A 90 3.50 -4.09 -9.19
N GLN A 91 4.46 -4.15 -10.10
CA GLN A 91 4.77 -3.06 -11.02
C GLN A 91 3.63 -2.82 -12.04
N THR A 92 2.78 -3.81 -12.31
CA THR A 92 1.66 -3.67 -13.28
C THR A 92 0.63 -2.65 -12.81
N ILE A 93 0.54 -2.42 -11.49
CA ILE A 93 -0.33 -1.40 -10.89
C ILE A 93 0.01 -0.01 -11.42
N LEU A 94 1.28 0.28 -11.74
CA LEU A 94 1.69 1.61 -12.22
C LEU A 94 0.99 2.03 -13.52
N GLY A 95 0.54 1.08 -14.36
CA GLY A 95 -0.24 1.39 -15.56
C GLY A 95 -1.70 1.74 -15.28
N ASN A 96 -2.20 1.42 -14.08
CA ASN A 96 -3.57 1.66 -13.63
C ASN A 96 -3.68 2.81 -12.62
N LEU A 97 -2.54 3.41 -12.23
CA LEU A 97 -2.44 4.63 -11.45
C LEU A 97 -2.41 5.83 -12.38
#